data_AF-A0AAV4F817-F1
#
_entry.id   AF-A0AAV4F817-F1
#
_cell.length_a   1.000
_cell.length_b   1.000
_cell.length_c   1.000
_cell.angle_alpha   90.00
_cell.angle_beta   90.00
_cell.angle_gamma   90.00
#
_symmetry.space_group_name_H-M   'P 1'
#
loop_
_entity.id
_entity.type
_entity.pdbx_description
1 polymer ?
#
loop_
_entity_poly.entity_id
_entity_poly.type
_entity_poly.pdbx_seq_one_letter_code
_entity_poly.pdbx_strand_id
1 'polypeptide(L)'
;MEPAIFFSGPPNLNELCCLSVCVPISDNLCVMQPHIVRCRELIFTEPDVLASPVLGEASTFHIILQQSLYKTGRLHMRLQKQGMQVS
;
A
#
# COMPACT_ATOMS: atom_id res chain seq x y z
N MET A 1 -34.91 -10.22 7.03
CA MET A 1 -33.54 -10.72 7.26
C MET A 1 -33.02 -10.04 8.51
N GLU A 2 -32.60 -10.81 9.51
CA GLU A 2 -31.94 -10.24 10.69
C GLU A 2 -30.52 -9.80 10.33
N PRO A 3 -29.99 -8.72 10.94
CA PRO A 3 -28.62 -8.28 10.71
C PRO A 3 -27.64 -9.32 11.29
N ALA A 4 -26.82 -9.91 10.42
CA ALA A 4 -25.76 -10.82 10.81
C ALA A 4 -24.45 -10.05 11.03
N ILE A 5 -23.83 -10.25 12.19
CA ILE A 5 -22.49 -9.73 12.50
C ILE A 5 -21.48 -10.81 12.13
N PHE A 6 -20.50 -10.45 11.30
CA PHE A 6 -19.42 -11.34 10.91
C PHE A 6 -18.11 -10.86 11.53
N PHE A 7 -17.34 -11.79 12.07
CA PHE A 7 -15.99 -11.54 12.57
C PHE A 7 -14.98 -12.17 11.63
N SER A 8 -13.97 -11.40 11.21
CA SER A 8 -12.82 -11.96 10.50
C SER A 8 -11.83 -12.54 11.50
N GLY A 9 -11.26 -13.70 11.17
CA GLY A 9 -10.06 -14.18 11.85
C GLY A 9 -8.85 -13.27 11.55
N PRO A 10 -7.78 -13.33 12.37
CA PRO A 10 -6.54 -12.67 12.04
C PRO A 10 -5.97 -13.24 10.73
N PRO A 11 -5.29 -12.42 9.89
CA PRO A 11 -4.62 -12.93 8.71
C PRO A 11 -3.46 -13.85 9.08
N ASN A 12 -3.14 -14.81 8.20
CA ASN A 12 -1.95 -15.64 8.37
C ASN A 12 -0.68 -14.80 8.13
N LEU A 13 0.01 -14.43 9.22
CA LEU A 13 1.19 -13.57 9.14
C LEU A 13 2.33 -14.18 8.30
N ASN A 14 2.43 -15.51 8.24
CA ASN A 14 3.44 -16.21 7.44
C ASN A 14 3.21 -16.10 5.93
N GLU A 15 2.03 -15.67 5.51
CA GLU A 15 1.65 -15.45 4.10
C GLU A 15 1.69 -13.97 3.72
N LEU A 16 2.00 -13.08 4.67
CA LEU A 16 2.14 -11.65 4.41
C LEU A 16 3.59 -11.28 4.11
N CYS A 17 3.75 -10.19 3.38
CA CYS A 17 5.03 -9.52 3.18
C CYS A 17 4.84 -8.01 3.24
N CYS A 18 5.92 -7.32 3.56
CA CYS A 18 5.97 -5.86 3.59
C CYS A 18 6.76 -5.36 2.39
N LEU A 19 6.21 -4.37 1.70
CA LEU A 19 6.84 -3.69 0.58
C LEU A 19 7.04 -2.22 0.93
N SER A 20 8.29 -1.77 0.89
CA SER A 20 8.64 -0.37 1.12
C SER A 20 8.60 0.37 -0.21
N VAL A 21 7.84 1.48 -0.25
CA VAL A 21 7.61 2.25 -1.47
C VAL A 21 8.03 3.70 -1.25
N CYS A 22 8.96 4.17 -2.08
CA CYS A 22 9.42 5.54 -2.13
C CYS A 22 8.64 6.31 -3.19
N VAL A 23 8.04 7.42 -2.77
CA VAL A 23 7.36 8.38 -3.64
C VAL A 23 8.36 9.45 -4.03
N PRO A 24 8.60 9.71 -5.33
CA PRO A 24 9.47 10.81 -5.71
C PRO A 24 8.89 12.13 -5.20
N ILE A 25 9.72 12.95 -4.58
CA ILE A 25 9.37 14.31 -4.18
C ILE A 25 9.20 15.10 -5.49
N SER A 26 7.96 15.35 -5.90
CA SER A 26 7.70 16.25 -7.02
C SER A 26 7.46 17.66 -6.49
N ASP A 27 8.12 18.65 -7.08
CA ASP A 27 8.05 20.07 -6.69
C ASP A 27 6.63 20.68 -6.73
N ASN A 28 5.66 19.97 -7.33
CA ASN A 28 4.31 20.48 -7.61
C ASN A 28 3.16 19.80 -6.84
N LEU A 29 3.42 18.83 -5.96
CA LEU A 29 2.37 18.16 -5.19
C LEU A 29 2.34 18.64 -3.75
N CYS A 30 1.83 19.87 -3.59
CA CYS A 30 1.16 20.39 -2.40
C CYS A 30 2.01 20.40 -1.11
N VAL A 31 1.66 21.28 -0.19
CA VAL A 31 2.20 21.36 1.18
C VAL A 31 1.80 20.11 2.02
N MET A 32 1.34 19.03 1.37
CA MET A 32 0.56 17.93 1.91
C MET A 32 1.19 16.58 1.50
N GLN A 33 2.06 16.04 2.36
CA GLN A 33 2.42 14.62 2.49
C GLN A 33 1.98 13.68 1.33
N PRO A 34 2.69 13.67 0.17
CA PRO A 34 2.26 12.97 -1.04
C PRO A 34 2.13 11.44 -0.87
N HIS A 35 2.90 10.86 0.05
CA HIS A 35 2.80 9.45 0.45
C HIS A 35 1.43 9.12 1.07
N ILE A 36 0.80 10.03 1.80
CA ILE A 36 -0.54 9.82 2.38
C ILE A 36 -1.61 9.73 1.29
N VAL A 37 -1.56 10.62 0.31
CA VAL A 37 -2.51 10.62 -0.81
C VAL A 37 -2.39 9.31 -1.59
N ARG A 38 -1.15 8.91 -1.95
CA ARG A 38 -0.90 7.65 -2.65
C ARG A 38 -1.30 6.42 -1.85
N CYS A 39 -1.01 6.42 -0.56
CA CYS A 39 -1.43 5.35 0.34
C CYS A 39 -2.95 5.20 0.37
N ARG A 40 -3.69 6.32 0.45
CA ARG A 40 -5.16 6.31 0.40
C ARG A 40 -5.68 5.77 -0.94
N GLU A 41 -5.13 6.22 -2.06
CA GLU A 41 -5.52 5.74 -3.39
C GLU A 41 -5.35 4.22 -3.54
N LEU A 42 -4.25 3.66 -3.01
CA LEU A 42 -3.99 2.22 -3.07
C LEU A 42 -5.00 1.40 -2.28
N ILE A 43 -5.37 1.84 -1.07
CA ILE A 43 -6.38 1.16 -0.24
C ILE A 43 -7.72 1.03 -0.99
N PHE A 44 -8.09 2.03 -1.80
CA PHE A 44 -9.34 2.00 -2.56
C PHE A 44 -9.26 1.27 -3.89
N THR A 45 -8.05 1.05 -4.44
CA THR A 45 -7.88 0.48 -5.78
C THR A 45 -7.36 -0.96 -5.78
N GLU A 46 -6.75 -1.41 -4.68
CA GLU A 46 -6.16 -2.73 -4.54
C GLU A 46 -6.70 -3.40 -3.26
N PRO A 47 -7.75 -4.25 -3.36
CA PRO A 47 -8.42 -4.82 -2.19
C PRO A 47 -7.52 -5.76 -1.36
N ASP A 48 -6.48 -6.31 -1.98
CA ASP A 48 -5.52 -7.23 -1.36
C ASP A 48 -4.35 -6.50 -0.70
N VAL A 49 -4.36 -5.16 -0.69
CA VAL A 49 -3.30 -4.30 -0.19
C VAL A 49 -3.76 -3.57 1.06
N LEU A 50 -3.01 -3.75 2.14
CA LEU A 50 -3.08 -2.93 3.33
C LEU A 50 -1.92 -1.94 3.28
N ALA A 51 -2.17 -0.69 2.92
CA ALA A 51 -1.13 0.34 2.90
C ALA A 51 -1.18 1.19 4.18
N SER A 52 -0.02 1.52 4.74
CA SER A 52 0.11 2.44 5.86
C SER A 52 1.20 3.49 5.56
N PRO A 53 0.88 4.80 5.67
CA PRO A 53 1.92 5.83 5.60
C PRO A 53 2.76 5.77 6.88
N VAL A 54 4.08 5.66 6.75
CA VAL A 54 4.98 5.74 7.91
C VAL A 54 5.45 7.18 8.08
N LEU A 55 5.28 7.72 9.29
CA LEU A 55 5.61 9.11 9.65
C LEU A 55 7.13 9.37 9.81
N GLY A 56 7.98 8.37 9.57
CA GLY A 56 9.41 8.42 9.92
C GLY A 56 10.33 8.94 8.81
N GLU A 57 10.09 8.55 7.56
CA GLU A 57 10.91 8.96 6.41
C GLU A 57 10.05 9.76 5.44
N ALA A 58 10.49 10.97 5.11
CA ALA A 58 9.80 11.80 4.14
C ALA A 58 9.67 11.00 2.83
N SER A 59 8.43 10.86 2.34
CA SER A 59 8.09 10.23 1.06
C SER A 59 8.08 8.71 0.97
N THR A 60 8.17 7.96 2.07
CA THR A 60 8.00 6.49 2.04
C THR A 60 6.69 6.03 2.66
N PHE A 61 6.18 4.89 2.19
CA PHE A 61 5.05 4.19 2.82
C PHE A 61 5.22 2.69 2.67
N HIS A 62 4.57 1.94 3.57
CA HIS A 62 4.66 0.49 3.60
C HIS A 62 3.36 -0.13 3.13
N ILE A 63 3.46 -1.14 2.28
CA ILE A 63 2.36 -1.95 1.81
C ILE A 63 2.50 -3.34 2.40
N ILE A 64 1.53 -3.76 3.19
CA ILE A 64 1.35 -5.14 3.63
C ILE A 64 0.43 -5.82 2.62
N LEU A 65 0.90 -6.93 2.05
CA LEU A 65 0.17 -7.70 1.06
C LEU A 65 0.45 -9.19 1.19
N GLN A 66 -0.42 -10.01 0.60
CA GLN A 66 -0.16 -11.44 0.49
C GLN A 66 1.04 -11.73 -0.42
N GLN A 67 1.84 -12.73 -0.07
CA GLN A 67 2.95 -13.21 -0.88
C GLN A 67 2.51 -13.69 -2.27
N SER A 68 1.30 -14.23 -2.39
CA SER A 68 0.69 -14.63 -3.67
C SER A 68 0.59 -13.43 -4.61
N LEU A 69 0.08 -12.29 -4.14
CA LEU A 69 0.00 -11.05 -4.90
C LEU A 69 1.39 -10.50 -5.21
N TYR A 70 2.29 -10.47 -4.23
CA TYR A 70 3.66 -10.00 -4.41
C TYR A 70 4.35 -10.72 -5.57
N LYS A 71 4.26 -12.05 -5.59
CA LYS A 71 4.84 -12.91 -6.64
C LYS A 71 4.29 -12.65 -8.04
N THR A 72 3.10 -12.04 -8.17
CA THR A 72 2.56 -11.68 -9.50
C THR A 72 3.30 -10.51 -10.15
N GLY A 73 4.01 -9.68 -9.38
CA GLY A 73 4.66 -8.47 -9.87
C GLY A 73 3.72 -7.36 -10.35
N ARG A 74 2.38 -7.57 -10.34
CA ARG A 74 1.40 -6.60 -10.83
C ARG A 74 1.47 -5.27 -10.09
N LEU A 75 1.57 -5.33 -8.77
CA LEU A 75 1.69 -4.15 -7.92
C LEU A 75 3.01 -3.41 -8.19
N HIS A 76 4.13 -4.13 -8.35
CA HIS A 76 5.43 -3.51 -8.67
C HIS A 76 5.37 -2.75 -9.99
N MET A 77 4.80 -3.37 -11.03
CA MET A 77 4.67 -2.75 -12.34
C MET A 77 3.75 -1.52 -12.30
N ARG A 78 2.67 -1.56 -11.52
CA ARG A 78 1.78 -0.41 -11.31
C ARG A 78 2.53 0.74 -10.61
N LEU A 79 3.23 0.45 -9.52
CA LEU A 79 3.98 1.45 -8.76
C LEU A 79 5.07 2.10 -9.61
N GLN A 80 5.84 1.29 -10.37
CA GLN A 80 6.84 1.79 -11.31
C GLN A 80 6.23 2.67 -12.41
N LYS A 81 5.09 2.28 -12.99
CA LYS A 81 4.36 3.12 -13.98
C LYS A 81 3.92 4.47 -13.41
N GLN A 82 3.74 4.55 -12.10
CA GLN A 82 3.41 5.78 -11.38
C GLN A 82 4.66 6.56 -10.91
N GLY A 83 5.86 6.13 -11.31
CA GLY A 83 7.12 6.76 -10.96
C GLY A 83 7.61 6.46 -9.54
N MET A 84 6.97 5.54 -8.82
CA MET A 84 7.38 5.13 -7.48
C MET A 84 8.47 4.07 -7.56
N GLN A 85 9.37 4.11 -6.57
CA GLN A 85 10.43 3.12 -6.42
C GLN A 85 10.07 2.15 -5.30
N VAL A 86 10.38 0.89 -5.52
CA VAL A 86 10.11 -0.19 -4.60
C VAL A 86 11.45 -0.74 -4.13
N SER A 87 11.64 -0.82 -2.80
CA SER A 87 12.86 -1.34 -2.16
C SER A 87 12.59 -2.63 -1.41
#